data_AF-A0A952QMN1-F1
#
_entry.id   AF-A0A952QMN1-F1
#
_cell.length_a   1.000
_cell.length_b   1.000
_cell.length_c   1.000
_cell.angle_alpha   90.00
_cell.angle_beta   90.00
_cell.angle_gamma   90.00
#
_symmetry.space_group_name_H-M   'P 1'
#
loop_
_entity.id
_entity.type
_entity.pdbx_description
1 polymer ?
#
loop_
_entity_poly.entity_id
_entity_poly.type
_entity_poly.pdbx_seq_one_letter_code
_entity_poly.pdbx_strand_id
1 'polypeptide(L)'
;MSWLVRLISPVLLSVQIALHVMPFDAQAQAPADSAATTEHSCSFGMAKGDPAHQCQVPIPAGCVIATFPGTDKPWTTVSKAGRTFCAFDKKGTDWKNKITGQCTRCDSSHCTGQFMVRFECAKP
;
A
#
# COMPACT_ATOMS: atom_id res chain seq x y z
N MET A 1 51.00 -20.03 29.91
CA MET A 1 50.11 -19.12 29.14
C MET A 1 48.77 -19.76 28.75
N SER A 2 48.20 -20.68 29.56
CA SER A 2 46.96 -21.41 29.20
C SER A 2 45.85 -21.30 30.26
N TRP A 3 45.87 -20.24 31.07
CA TRP A 3 44.88 -20.03 32.14
C TRP A 3 44.05 -18.74 31.99
N LEU A 4 44.51 -17.78 31.18
CA LEU A 4 43.78 -16.53 30.92
C LEU A 4 42.65 -16.67 29.88
N VAL A 5 42.67 -17.71 29.04
CA VAL A 5 41.68 -17.89 27.96
C VAL A 5 40.36 -18.49 28.47
N ARG A 6 40.33 -19.09 29.66
CA ARG A 6 39.15 -19.81 30.18
C ARG A 6 38.15 -18.96 30.95
N LEU A 7 38.48 -17.72 31.29
CA LEU A 7 37.58 -16.82 32.04
C LEU A 7 36.88 -15.76 31.17
N ILE A 8 37.31 -15.60 29.91
CA ILE A 8 36.72 -14.61 28.99
C ILE A 8 35.48 -15.19 28.28
N SER A 9 35.36 -16.52 28.21
CA SER A 9 34.29 -17.21 27.49
C SER A 9 32.89 -17.14 28.14
N PRO A 10 32.69 -17.26 29.46
CA PRO A 10 31.34 -17.29 30.01
C PRO A 10 30.71 -15.90 30.17
N VAL A 11 31.50 -14.83 30.24
CA VAL A 11 31.00 -13.45 30.43
C VAL A 11 30.46 -12.86 29.11
N LEU A 12 31.06 -13.22 27.98
CA LEU A 12 30.57 -12.79 26.66
C LEU A 12 29.31 -13.55 26.21
N LEU A 13 29.04 -14.73 26.79
CA LEU A 13 27.85 -15.52 26.46
C LEU A 13 26.60 -15.05 27.23
N SER A 14 26.76 -14.55 28.46
CA SER A 14 25.62 -14.09 29.29
C SER A 14 25.05 -12.74 28.84
N VAL A 15 25.86 -11.86 28.24
CA VAL A 15 25.39 -10.58 27.67
C VAL A 15 24.53 -10.78 26.42
N GLN A 16 24.76 -11.86 25.66
CA GLN A 16 23.97 -12.14 24.45
C GLN A 16 22.56 -12.66 24.76
N ILE A 17 22.36 -13.37 25.88
CA ILE A 17 21.05 -13.96 26.21
C ILE A 17 20.07 -12.88 26.73
N ALA A 18 20.57 -11.82 27.36
CA ALA A 18 19.72 -10.74 27.87
C ALA A 18 19.13 -9.83 26.76
N LEU A 19 19.71 -9.81 25.55
CA LEU A 19 19.21 -8.98 24.44
C LEU A 19 18.08 -9.64 23.62
N HIS A 20 17.80 -10.93 23.82
CA HIS A 20 16.87 -11.68 22.97
C HIS A 20 15.45 -11.81 23.54
N VAL A 21 15.14 -11.16 24.66
CA VAL A 21 13.80 -11.15 25.25
C VAL A 21 13.25 -9.74 25.25
N MET A 22 13.21 -9.12 24.06
CA MET A 22 12.20 -8.09 23.80
C MET A 22 11.02 -8.83 23.18
N PRO A 23 9.87 -8.96 23.86
CA PRO A 23 8.65 -9.28 23.16
C PRO A 23 8.42 -8.09 22.22
N PHE A 24 8.73 -8.28 20.94
CA PHE A 24 8.15 -7.46 19.89
C PHE A 24 6.67 -7.78 19.91
N ASP A 25 5.94 -7.16 20.83
CA ASP A 25 4.53 -6.86 20.66
C ASP A 25 4.48 -5.86 19.50
N ALA A 26 4.65 -6.39 18.28
CA ALA A 26 4.16 -5.79 17.07
C ALA A 26 2.63 -5.85 17.16
N GLN A 27 2.07 -5.04 18.07
CA GLN A 27 0.66 -4.70 18.05
C GLN A 27 0.46 -3.95 16.75
N ALA A 28 0.09 -4.68 15.70
CA ALA A 28 -0.56 -4.13 14.54
C ALA A 28 -1.70 -3.27 15.09
N GLN A 29 -1.55 -1.95 15.00
CA GLN A 29 -2.57 -1.02 15.43
C GLN A 29 -3.84 -1.41 14.68
N ALA A 30 -4.85 -1.89 15.41
CA ALA A 30 -6.16 -2.10 14.83
C ALA A 30 -6.56 -0.77 14.16
N PRO A 31 -6.89 -0.75 12.87
CA PRO A 31 -7.31 0.49 12.21
C PRO A 31 -8.48 1.05 13.01
N ALA A 32 -8.34 2.29 13.49
CA ALA A 32 -9.38 3.00 14.21
C ALA A 32 -10.70 2.86 13.45
N ASP A 33 -11.73 2.30 14.12
CA ASP A 33 -13.09 1.98 13.67
C ASP A 33 -13.45 2.50 12.27
N SER A 34 -12.80 1.94 11.26
CA SER A 34 -13.11 2.23 9.87
C SER A 34 -14.17 1.20 9.55
N ALA A 35 -15.43 1.65 9.46
CA ALA A 35 -16.55 0.84 8.99
C ALA A 35 -16.06 -0.07 7.85
N ALA A 36 -16.39 -1.36 7.89
CA ALA A 36 -15.87 -2.33 6.94
C ALA A 36 -16.10 -1.83 5.50
N THR A 37 -15.02 -1.34 4.86
CA THR A 37 -15.05 -0.83 3.50
C THR A 37 -14.51 -1.90 2.56
N THR A 38 -15.14 -2.06 1.41
CA THR A 38 -14.69 -2.99 0.37
C THR A 38 -13.65 -2.29 -0.49
N GLU A 39 -12.48 -2.87 -0.69
CA GLU A 39 -11.43 -2.29 -1.51
C GLU A 39 -11.38 -2.96 -2.88
N HIS A 40 -11.43 -2.17 -3.95
CA HIS A 40 -11.20 -2.64 -5.32
C HIS A 40 -10.01 -1.90 -5.92
N SER A 41 -9.33 -2.54 -6.87
CA SER A 41 -8.16 -1.95 -7.53
C SER A 41 -8.06 -2.32 -9.00
N CYS A 42 -7.31 -1.51 -9.73
CA CYS A 42 -6.78 -1.84 -11.05
C CYS A 42 -5.27 -1.59 -11.07
N SER A 43 -4.53 -2.43 -11.80
CA SER A 43 -3.08 -2.33 -11.92
C SER A 43 -2.59 -2.70 -13.31
N PHE A 44 -1.42 -2.20 -13.67
CA PHE A 44 -0.75 -2.54 -14.92
C PHE A 44 0.76 -2.29 -14.81
N GLY A 45 1.51 -2.92 -15.72
CA GLY A 45 2.92 -2.66 -15.96
C GLY A 45 3.12 -1.97 -17.30
N MET A 46 4.23 -1.25 -17.43
CA MET A 46 4.66 -0.58 -18.66
C MET A 46 6.16 -0.84 -18.88
N ALA A 47 6.54 -1.05 -20.14
CA ALA A 47 7.93 -1.08 -20.56
C ALA A 47 8.47 0.34 -20.82
N LYS A 48 9.79 0.47 -20.94
CA LYS A 48 10.43 1.74 -21.27
C LYS A 48 9.89 2.31 -22.57
N GLY A 49 9.36 3.51 -22.48
CA GLY A 49 8.85 4.24 -23.62
C GLY A 49 7.44 3.85 -24.06
N ASP A 50 6.76 2.99 -23.32
CA ASP A 50 5.32 2.82 -23.47
C ASP A 50 4.62 4.17 -23.27
N PRO A 51 3.56 4.46 -24.06
CA PRO A 51 2.79 5.68 -23.93
C PRO A 51 2.01 5.71 -22.61
N ALA A 52 1.24 6.78 -22.40
CA ALA A 52 0.33 6.84 -21.26
C ALA A 52 -0.63 5.64 -21.27
N HIS A 53 -0.88 5.09 -20.08
CA HIS A 53 -1.75 3.93 -19.89
C HIS A 53 -2.83 4.24 -18.86
N GLN A 54 -4.00 3.61 -19.02
CA GLN A 54 -5.15 3.83 -18.15
C GLN A 54 -5.80 2.52 -17.77
N CYS A 55 -6.39 2.46 -16.58
CA CYS A 55 -7.22 1.35 -16.15
C CYS A 55 -8.46 1.85 -15.41
N GLN A 56 -9.51 1.03 -15.39
CA GLN A 56 -10.73 1.33 -14.65
C GLN A 56 -10.78 0.50 -13.37
N VAL A 57 -11.01 1.17 -12.24
CA VAL A 57 -11.29 0.49 -10.98
C VAL A 57 -12.76 0.07 -11.01
N PRO A 58 -13.07 -1.23 -10.86
CA PRO A 58 -14.45 -1.69 -10.89
C PRO A 58 -15.21 -1.19 -9.67
N ILE A 59 -16.41 -0.64 -9.91
CA ILE A 59 -17.34 -0.21 -8.86
C ILE A 59 -18.30 -1.37 -8.59
N PRO A 60 -18.34 -1.96 -7.39
CA PRO A 60 -19.25 -3.05 -7.09
C PRO A 60 -20.71 -2.55 -7.05
N ALA A 61 -21.64 -3.41 -7.44
CA ALA A 61 -23.06 -3.06 -7.44
C ALA A 61 -23.55 -2.76 -6.02
N GLY A 62 -24.34 -1.69 -5.86
CA GLY A 62 -24.89 -1.29 -4.56
C GLY A 62 -23.88 -0.61 -3.62
N CYS A 63 -22.69 -0.27 -4.12
CA CYS A 63 -21.66 0.43 -3.35
C CYS A 63 -21.46 1.87 -3.82
N VAL A 64 -21.09 2.72 -2.87
CA VAL A 64 -20.65 4.10 -3.13
C VAL A 64 -19.20 4.26 -2.70
N ILE A 65 -18.51 5.26 -3.24
CA ILE A 65 -17.12 5.52 -2.83
C ILE A 65 -17.07 5.93 -1.36
N ALA A 66 -16.17 5.32 -0.60
CA ALA A 66 -15.90 5.72 0.77
C ALA A 66 -15.12 7.03 0.76
N THR A 67 -15.31 7.85 1.79
CA THR A 67 -14.54 9.08 2.00
C THR A 67 -13.62 8.94 3.20
N PHE A 68 -12.51 9.68 3.21
CA PHE A 68 -11.67 9.75 4.41
C PHE A 68 -12.49 10.32 5.58
N PRO A 69 -12.47 9.68 6.77
CA PRO A 69 -13.26 10.11 7.91
C PRO A 69 -13.09 11.61 8.22
N GLY A 70 -14.21 12.33 8.34
CA GLY A 70 -14.23 13.77 8.59
C GLY A 70 -13.92 14.66 7.38
N THR A 71 -13.91 14.12 6.16
CA THR A 71 -13.70 14.88 4.91
C THR A 71 -14.60 14.39 3.78
N ASP A 72 -14.77 15.21 2.75
CA ASP A 72 -15.43 14.81 1.50
C ASP A 72 -14.45 14.21 0.46
N LYS A 73 -13.21 13.91 0.87
CA LYS A 73 -12.19 13.40 -0.05
C LYS A 73 -12.39 11.89 -0.27
N PRO A 74 -12.43 11.42 -1.52
CA PRO A 74 -12.46 9.99 -1.83
C PRO A 74 -11.31 9.23 -1.16
N TRP A 75 -11.64 8.11 -0.52
CA TRP A 75 -10.66 7.24 0.09
C TRP A 75 -9.97 6.40 -0.99
N THR A 76 -8.84 6.93 -1.46
CA THR A 76 -8.11 6.37 -2.59
C THR A 76 -6.62 6.32 -2.32
N THR A 77 -5.96 5.34 -2.93
CA THR A 77 -4.51 5.16 -2.86
C THR A 77 -3.96 4.94 -4.26
N VAL A 78 -2.84 5.59 -4.57
CA VAL A 78 -2.11 5.37 -5.83
C VAL A 78 -0.70 4.91 -5.50
N SER A 79 -0.35 3.72 -5.99
CA SER A 79 0.97 3.13 -5.86
C SER A 79 1.65 3.10 -7.23
N LYS A 80 2.95 3.39 -7.28
CA LYS A 80 3.73 3.35 -8.52
C LYS A 80 5.16 2.88 -8.31
N ALA A 81 5.75 2.29 -9.34
CA ALA A 81 7.18 2.01 -9.40
C ALA A 81 7.79 2.57 -10.70
N GLY A 82 9.09 2.88 -10.65
CA GLY A 82 9.82 3.46 -11.77
C GLY A 82 9.55 4.95 -12.01
N ARG A 83 10.12 5.47 -13.10
CA ARG A 83 9.96 6.87 -13.53
C ARG A 83 8.72 6.99 -14.43
N THR A 84 7.58 7.18 -13.79
CA THR A 84 6.31 7.57 -14.38
C THR A 84 5.52 8.39 -13.36
N PHE A 85 4.54 9.17 -13.81
CA PHE A 85 3.58 9.86 -12.97
C PHE A 85 2.22 9.18 -13.07
N CYS A 86 1.64 8.79 -11.94
CA CYS A 86 0.34 8.13 -11.87
C CYS A 86 -0.62 8.94 -10.99
N ALA A 87 -1.85 9.11 -11.46
CA ALA A 87 -2.93 9.79 -10.73
C ALA A 87 -4.30 9.33 -11.25
N PHE A 88 -5.36 9.56 -10.47
CA PHE A 88 -6.72 9.44 -11.00
C PHE A 88 -6.97 10.53 -12.04
N ASP A 89 -7.58 10.17 -13.17
CA ASP A 89 -7.96 11.12 -14.21
C ASP A 89 -9.10 12.01 -13.70
N LYS A 90 -8.81 13.30 -13.49
CA LYS A 90 -9.76 14.30 -12.99
C LYS A 90 -10.93 14.55 -13.93
N LYS A 91 -10.76 14.31 -15.23
CA LYS A 91 -11.80 14.53 -16.25
C LYS A 91 -12.54 13.25 -16.59
N GLY A 92 -11.81 12.12 -16.60
CA GLY A 92 -12.34 10.79 -16.93
C GLY A 92 -12.92 10.00 -15.75
N THR A 93 -12.88 10.55 -14.53
CA THR A 93 -13.45 9.95 -13.32
C THR A 93 -14.69 10.72 -12.87
N ASP A 94 -15.81 10.02 -12.72
CA ASP A 94 -17.07 10.58 -12.19
C ASP A 94 -17.42 10.04 -10.79
N TRP A 95 -16.52 9.24 -10.19
CA TRP A 95 -16.58 8.59 -8.86
C TRP A 95 -17.80 7.70 -8.58
N LYS A 96 -18.84 7.78 -9.40
CA LYS A 96 -20.11 7.06 -9.25
C LYS A 96 -20.24 5.91 -10.25
N ASN A 97 -19.82 6.11 -11.49
CA ASN A 97 -20.01 5.13 -12.57
C ASN A 97 -18.68 4.69 -13.21
N LYS A 98 -17.63 5.51 -13.10
CA LYS A 98 -16.36 5.31 -13.77
C LYS A 98 -15.24 5.94 -12.96
N ILE A 99 -14.29 5.10 -12.55
CA ILE A 99 -13.07 5.51 -11.86
C ILE A 99 -11.89 5.14 -12.74
N THR A 100 -11.16 6.15 -13.22
CA THR A 100 -10.07 5.95 -14.18
C THR A 100 -8.74 6.32 -13.52
N GLY A 101 -7.88 5.33 -13.35
CA GLY A 101 -6.47 5.52 -13.01
C GLY A 101 -5.67 5.73 -14.28
N GLN A 102 -4.72 6.66 -14.27
CA GLN A 102 -3.84 6.90 -15.42
C GLN A 102 -2.39 7.09 -15.01
N CYS A 103 -1.47 6.59 -15.82
CA CYS A 103 -0.05 6.89 -15.72
C CYS A 103 0.46 7.50 -17.01
N THR A 104 1.43 8.41 -16.90
CA THR A 104 2.16 8.97 -18.04
C THR A 104 3.12 7.95 -18.63
N ARG A 105 3.79 8.32 -19.72
CA ARG A 105 4.90 7.57 -20.33
C ARG A 105 5.89 7.05 -19.26
N CYS A 106 6.42 5.84 -19.50
CA CYS A 106 7.45 5.25 -18.66
C CYS A 106 8.87 5.58 -19.14
N ASP A 107 9.69 6.13 -18.26
CA ASP A 107 11.10 6.48 -18.54
C ASP A 107 12.11 5.50 -17.92
N SER A 108 11.64 4.51 -17.16
CA SER A 108 12.46 3.41 -16.60
C SER A 108 12.37 2.15 -17.47
N SER A 109 13.19 1.14 -17.21
CA SER A 109 13.07 -0.19 -17.87
C SER A 109 11.68 -0.79 -17.66
N HIS A 110 11.16 -0.67 -16.44
CA HIS A 110 9.81 -1.05 -16.06
C HIS A 110 9.20 0.05 -15.19
N CYS A 111 7.92 0.29 -15.42
CA CYS A 111 7.08 1.07 -14.54
C CYS A 111 5.83 0.27 -14.16
N THR A 112 5.26 0.55 -13.01
CA THR A 112 3.96 -0.01 -12.60
C THR A 112 3.06 1.08 -12.05
N GLY A 113 1.76 0.88 -12.20
CA GLY A 113 0.72 1.70 -11.58
C GLY A 113 -0.33 0.80 -10.95
N GLN A 114 -0.76 1.15 -9.73
CA GLN A 114 -1.90 0.53 -9.06
C GLN A 114 -2.75 1.62 -8.44
N PHE A 115 -4.06 1.50 -8.67
CA PHE A 115 -5.07 2.44 -8.19
C PHE A 115 -6.05 1.66 -7.34
N MET A 116 -6.17 2.02 -6.07
CA MET A 116 -7.05 1.39 -5.10
C MET A 116 -8.09 2.39 -4.64
N VAL A 117 -9.34 1.93 -4.54
CA VAL A 117 -10.46 2.72 -4.04
C VAL A 117 -11.23 1.89 -3.02
N ARG A 118 -11.57 2.52 -1.90
CA ARG A 118 -12.46 1.95 -0.90
C ARG A 118 -13.89 2.36 -1.15
N PHE A 119 -14.80 1.43 -0.92
CA PHE A 119 -16.23 1.57 -1.14
C PHE A 119 -16.99 1.24 0.14
N GLU A 120 -18.07 1.99 0.38
CA GLU A 120 -19.09 1.68 1.36
C GLU A 120 -20.23 0.98 0.63
N CYS A 121 -20.37 -0.31 0.91
CA CYS A 121 -21.43 -1.14 0.35
C CYS A 121 -22.54 -1.26 1.38
N ALA A 122 -23.80 -1.12 0.95
CA ALA A 122 -24.90 -1.57 1.76
C ALA A 122 -24.69 -3.06 2.07
N LYS A 123 -24.83 -3.46 3.34
CA LYS A 123 -24.82 -4.88 3.70
C LYS A 123 -25.92 -5.57 2.89
N PRO A 124 -25.64 -6.73 2.27
CA PRO A 124 -26.69 -7.53 1.64
C PRO A 124 -27.75 -7.97 2.65
#